data_AF-A0A1H4KXX6-F1
#
_entry.id   AF-A0A1H4KXX6-F1
#
_cell.length_a   1.000
_cell.length_b   1.000
_cell.length_c   1.000
_cell.angle_alpha   90.00
_cell.angle_beta   90.00
_cell.angle_gamma   90.00
#
_symmetry.space_group_name_H-M   'P 1'
#
loop_
_entity.id
_entity.type
_entity.pdbx_description
1 polymer ?
#
loop_
_entity_poly.entity_id
_entity_poly.type
_entity_poly.pdbx_seq_one_letter_code
_entity_poly.pdbx_strand_id
1 'polypeptide(L)'
;MTNTSLKSIFVLSLAAVISGCGSTSTATSSGLILTPVENIDATPLKISDLTTAEKNNWGHLDLVTDTIPGMSVDKAYAEIIKNKKGTKTIVAVLDSGIDLDHEDLDGVLWTNTKEKPGNGIDDDGNGYIDDIHGYNFLGESYNEQLEYVRMLRLNIGDAATLAKAKTKLDSKYNEALQGKEQYESIYQAVKNADADVKKYLKKDTYTKQDLATITATDETMQRNIAILNQMFGIKDTIPEVLEELNNGIKYYTEQLNYNLNKDFNGRESVGDDPYDFTDVEYGNGNPMNRVDDESHGTHVAGIIGAERNNGIGVNGVANNVAIMSIRAVPNGDEYDKDIARGIRYAVDNGARIINGSFGKSFSPNAQWVYDAIKYAADNNVLFVHAAGNDGADLDNPVNANFPNDQVNNGPEIADNVITVGALNPKYGSELVASYSNYGKINVDIFAPGTDIYSTYPNNDYEYSPGTSMAAPSVAGVAALVMSQYPSLTAAQVKKIILQSGLPIKTKVVLGKNTGKSASLDEISTSGKIANAYNALVMASKVAAGQIKL
;
A
#
# COMPACT_ATOMS: atom_id res chain seq x y z
N MET A 1 63.96 28.14 23.92
CA MET A 1 62.67 27.69 24.50
C MET A 1 61.83 27.17 23.35
N THR A 2 61.32 25.94 23.45
CA THR A 2 60.29 25.27 22.61
C THR A 2 60.06 25.81 21.18
N ASN A 3 60.61 25.20 20.12
CA ASN A 3 60.10 24.02 19.36
C ASN A 3 58.63 24.18 18.85
N THR A 4 58.25 23.80 17.63
CA THR A 4 58.88 22.84 16.68
C THR A 4 58.53 23.13 15.20
N SER A 5 59.29 22.55 14.27
CA SER A 5 59.15 22.66 12.81
C SER A 5 58.34 21.52 12.15
N LEU A 6 57.68 21.79 11.02
CA LEU A 6 57.30 20.78 10.01
C LEU A 6 57.21 21.42 8.61
N LYS A 7 57.63 20.69 7.56
CA LYS A 7 57.73 21.20 6.18
C LYS A 7 57.51 20.08 5.14
N SER A 8 56.90 20.46 4.01
CA SER A 8 57.05 19.90 2.65
C SER A 8 56.43 18.53 2.29
N ILE A 9 55.25 18.59 1.67
CA ILE A 9 55.00 18.35 0.22
C ILE A 9 55.96 17.38 -0.51
N PHE A 10 55.39 16.41 -1.23
CA PHE A 10 55.87 16.01 -2.57
C PHE A 10 54.72 15.59 -3.49
N VAL A 11 54.87 15.86 -4.80
CA VAL A 11 53.94 15.53 -5.90
C VAL A 11 54.73 14.76 -6.95
N LEU A 12 54.15 13.75 -7.61
CA LEU A 12 54.55 13.37 -8.97
C LEU A 12 53.42 12.63 -9.72
N SER A 13 53.45 12.72 -11.05
CA SER A 13 52.48 12.18 -12.00
C SER A 13 53.20 11.47 -13.16
N LEU A 14 52.58 10.46 -13.79
CA LEU A 14 52.71 10.16 -15.23
C LEU A 14 51.68 9.13 -15.72
N ALA A 15 51.64 8.89 -17.04
CA ALA A 15 50.47 8.35 -17.77
C ALA A 15 50.71 7.07 -18.61
N ALA A 16 49.57 6.52 -19.06
CA ALA A 16 49.25 5.46 -20.04
C ALA A 16 50.30 4.93 -21.07
N VAL A 17 50.09 3.67 -21.55
CA VAL A 17 49.61 3.34 -22.93
C VAL A 17 49.53 1.81 -23.23
N ILE A 18 48.30 1.35 -23.53
CA ILE A 18 47.80 0.38 -24.56
C ILE A 18 48.65 -0.84 -25.03
N SER A 19 48.06 -2.05 -24.85
CA SER A 19 47.93 -3.21 -25.80
C SER A 19 47.12 -4.33 -25.10
N GLY A 20 46.52 -5.38 -25.69
CA GLY A 20 46.33 -5.84 -27.09
C GLY A 20 46.30 -7.39 -27.13
N CYS A 21 45.44 -8.16 -27.83
CA CYS A 21 44.36 -7.92 -28.80
C CYS A 21 43.20 -8.95 -28.62
N GLY A 22 42.25 -9.13 -29.57
CA GLY A 22 40.95 -9.80 -29.33
C GLY A 22 40.59 -11.09 -30.11
N SER A 23 39.41 -11.64 -29.82
CA SER A 23 38.67 -12.65 -30.59
C SER A 23 37.14 -12.43 -30.46
N THR A 24 36.34 -12.99 -31.36
CA THR A 24 35.00 -12.46 -31.70
C THR A 24 33.79 -13.26 -31.19
N SER A 25 32.69 -12.51 -30.99
CA SER A 25 31.27 -12.90 -31.11
C SER A 25 30.69 -13.98 -30.17
N THR A 26 29.87 -13.51 -29.21
CA THR A 26 28.39 -13.56 -29.32
C THR A 26 27.79 -12.34 -28.62
N ALA A 27 26.71 -11.78 -29.17
CA ALA A 27 26.08 -10.58 -28.63
C ALA A 27 24.92 -10.95 -27.68
N THR A 28 25.14 -10.79 -26.39
CA THR A 28 24.09 -10.66 -25.39
C THR A 28 24.20 -9.29 -24.72
N SER A 29 23.05 -8.71 -24.40
CA SER A 29 22.87 -7.37 -23.80
C SER A 29 24.00 -6.95 -22.84
N SER A 30 24.66 -5.83 -23.13
CA SER A 30 25.66 -5.21 -22.27
C SER A 30 25.12 -5.02 -20.85
N GLY A 31 25.60 -5.83 -19.91
CA GLY A 31 25.09 -5.86 -18.55
C GLY A 31 25.24 -4.52 -17.83
N LEU A 32 24.19 -4.12 -17.10
CA LEU A 32 24.25 -2.99 -16.19
C LEU A 32 25.31 -3.26 -15.11
N ILE A 33 26.32 -2.39 -15.02
CA ILE A 33 27.07 -2.18 -13.77
C ILE A 33 26.45 -0.94 -13.09
N LEU A 34 25.26 -1.15 -12.51
CA LEU A 34 25.08 -0.70 -11.14
C LEU A 34 26.01 -1.63 -10.35
N THR A 35 27.04 -1.12 -9.67
CA THR A 35 27.88 -1.97 -8.82
C THR A 35 26.97 -2.67 -7.83
N PRO A 36 26.81 -4.00 -7.90
CA PRO A 36 26.09 -4.70 -6.85
C PRO A 36 26.80 -4.38 -5.54
N VAL A 37 26.05 -4.09 -4.49
CA VAL A 37 26.66 -4.08 -3.16
C VAL A 37 27.04 -5.54 -2.90
N GLU A 38 28.31 -5.89 -3.17
CA GLU A 38 28.74 -7.29 -3.34
C GLU A 38 28.48 -8.18 -2.11
N ASN A 39 28.15 -7.54 -0.98
CA ASN A 39 27.90 -8.13 0.33
C ASN A 39 26.54 -7.71 0.94
N ILE A 40 25.51 -7.37 0.15
CA ILE A 40 24.19 -6.97 0.71
C ILE A 40 23.60 -8.03 1.66
N ASP A 41 23.76 -9.32 1.34
CA ASP A 41 23.33 -10.45 2.20
C ASP A 41 24.25 -10.73 3.40
N ALA A 42 25.42 -10.08 3.46
CA ALA A 42 26.32 -10.12 4.62
C ALA A 42 26.13 -8.91 5.55
N THR A 43 25.17 -8.03 5.27
CA THR A 43 24.70 -7.00 6.20
C THR A 43 24.26 -7.68 7.50
N PRO A 44 24.77 -7.27 8.68
CA PRO A 44 24.35 -7.85 9.95
C PRO A 44 22.84 -7.71 10.15
N LEU A 45 22.19 -8.77 10.64
CA LEU A 45 20.80 -8.67 11.10
C LEU A 45 20.71 -7.63 12.20
N LYS A 46 19.80 -6.66 12.07
CA LYS A 46 19.44 -5.78 13.17
C LYS A 46 18.69 -6.61 14.22
N ILE A 47 19.34 -6.81 15.37
CA ILE A 47 18.83 -7.62 16.50
C ILE A 47 18.25 -6.78 17.63
N SER A 48 18.36 -5.45 17.56
CA SER A 48 17.69 -4.52 18.46
C SER A 48 16.36 -4.09 17.87
N ASP A 49 15.37 -3.83 18.73
CA ASP A 49 14.12 -3.20 18.32
C ASP A 49 14.38 -1.86 17.60
N LEU A 50 13.47 -1.48 16.71
CA LEU A 50 13.48 -0.15 16.09
C LEU A 50 13.14 0.92 17.13
N THR A 51 13.90 2.02 17.11
CA THR A 51 13.51 3.25 17.80
C THR A 51 12.25 3.83 17.18
N THR A 52 11.49 4.67 17.90
CA THR A 52 10.26 5.30 17.36
C THR A 52 10.53 6.07 16.06
N ALA A 53 11.62 6.84 15.99
CA ALA A 53 12.00 7.56 14.77
C ALA A 53 12.28 6.62 13.58
N GLU A 54 12.87 5.45 13.84
CA GLU A 54 13.05 4.43 12.80
C GLU A 54 11.72 3.78 12.42
N LYS A 55 10.83 3.44 13.37
CA LYS A 55 9.50 2.88 13.08
C LYS A 55 8.67 3.81 12.19
N ASN A 56 8.59 5.10 12.54
CA ASN A 56 7.78 6.08 11.81
C ASN A 56 8.28 6.37 10.39
N ASN A 57 9.54 6.03 10.05
CA ASN A 57 10.18 6.40 8.79
C ASN A 57 10.88 5.22 8.10
N TRP A 58 10.65 3.97 8.52
CA TRP A 58 11.49 2.82 8.14
C TRP A 58 11.52 2.58 6.62
N GLY A 59 10.41 2.83 5.92
CA GLY A 59 10.30 2.69 4.48
C GLY A 59 11.21 3.63 3.68
N HIS A 60 11.70 4.72 4.29
CA HIS A 60 12.62 5.66 3.66
C HIS A 60 14.10 5.32 3.84
N LEU A 61 14.42 4.45 4.81
CA LEU A 61 15.79 4.11 5.19
C LEU A 61 16.50 3.25 4.13
N ASP A 62 17.82 3.10 4.26
CA ASP A 62 18.69 2.38 3.34
C ASP A 62 19.29 1.13 4.01
N LEU A 63 19.19 -0.02 3.33
CA LEU A 63 19.63 -1.30 3.87
C LEU A 63 21.13 -1.36 4.19
N VAL A 64 21.96 -0.56 3.51
CA VAL A 64 23.43 -0.57 3.70
C VAL A 64 23.85 0.34 4.84
N THR A 65 23.23 1.53 4.98
CA THR A 65 23.62 2.49 6.04
C THR A 65 22.87 2.28 7.34
N ASP A 66 21.60 1.88 7.26
CA ASP A 66 20.67 1.88 8.40
C ASP A 66 20.30 0.45 8.83
N THR A 67 20.74 -0.57 8.09
CA THR A 67 20.44 -2.01 8.27
C THR A 67 18.95 -2.38 8.17
N ILE A 68 18.14 -1.48 7.60
CA ILE A 68 16.68 -1.60 7.48
C ILE A 68 16.29 -1.65 5.99
N PRO A 69 15.44 -2.58 5.54
CA PRO A 69 15.13 -2.80 4.12
C PRO A 69 14.11 -1.79 3.55
N GLY A 70 14.34 -0.49 3.78
CA GLY A 70 13.61 0.60 3.14
C GLY A 70 14.07 0.85 1.69
N MET A 71 13.47 1.85 1.05
CA MET A 71 13.71 2.17 -0.37
C MET A 71 14.84 3.19 -0.61
N SER A 72 15.66 3.53 0.38
CA SER A 72 16.71 4.56 0.28
C SER A 72 16.19 5.95 -0.15
N VAL A 73 14.99 6.34 0.30
CA VAL A 73 14.34 7.62 -0.05
C VAL A 73 15.10 8.81 0.53
N ASP A 74 15.45 8.76 1.82
CA ASP A 74 16.14 9.89 2.46
C ASP A 74 17.55 10.10 1.90
N LYS A 75 18.21 9.00 1.52
CA LYS A 75 19.47 9.01 0.77
C LYS A 75 19.32 9.60 -0.62
N ALA A 76 18.24 9.28 -1.34
CA ALA A 76 17.92 9.89 -2.63
C ALA A 76 17.74 11.43 -2.51
N TYR A 77 17.07 11.90 -1.45
CA TYR A 77 16.98 13.32 -1.12
C TYR A 77 18.33 13.94 -0.78
N ALA A 78 19.10 13.32 0.11
CA ALA A 78 20.38 13.84 0.59
C ALA A 78 21.46 13.90 -0.50
N GLU A 79 21.51 12.92 -1.41
CA GLU A 79 22.62 12.76 -2.36
C GLU A 79 22.27 13.18 -3.80
N ILE A 80 21.08 12.83 -4.31
CA ILE A 80 20.72 13.00 -5.73
C ILE A 80 19.88 14.25 -5.96
N ILE A 81 18.81 14.43 -5.18
CA ILE A 81 17.84 15.51 -5.39
C ILE A 81 18.39 16.82 -4.82
N LYS A 82 18.74 16.83 -3.52
CA LYS A 82 19.20 18.02 -2.80
C LYS A 82 18.22 19.18 -3.03
N ASN A 83 18.67 20.21 -3.76
CA ASN A 83 17.90 21.42 -4.05
C ASN A 83 17.34 21.44 -5.49
N LYS A 84 17.37 20.31 -6.22
CA LYS A 84 16.80 20.21 -7.58
C LYS A 84 15.29 20.35 -7.53
N LYS A 85 14.76 21.31 -8.30
CA LYS A 85 13.32 21.45 -8.53
C LYS A 85 12.90 20.45 -9.62
N GLY A 86 11.87 19.66 -9.31
CA GLY A 86 11.21 18.81 -10.31
C GLY A 86 10.04 19.51 -10.99
N THR A 87 9.30 18.77 -11.81
CA THR A 87 8.02 19.16 -12.42
C THR A 87 6.86 18.58 -11.59
N LYS A 88 5.84 19.39 -11.29
CA LYS A 88 4.71 18.93 -10.45
C LYS A 88 4.04 17.73 -11.13
N THR A 89 3.98 16.61 -10.43
CA THR A 89 3.46 15.33 -10.97
C THR A 89 2.12 15.01 -10.31
N ILE A 90 1.05 14.92 -11.10
CA ILE A 90 -0.28 14.55 -10.60
C ILE A 90 -0.30 13.04 -10.37
N VAL A 91 -0.70 12.63 -9.16
CA VAL A 91 -0.88 11.23 -8.75
C VAL A 91 -2.32 11.07 -8.29
N ALA A 92 -3.08 10.20 -8.96
CA ALA A 92 -4.42 9.85 -8.54
C ALA A 92 -4.39 8.72 -7.50
N VAL A 93 -5.16 8.87 -6.43
CA VAL A 93 -5.42 7.84 -5.42
C VAL A 93 -6.84 7.33 -5.68
N LEU A 94 -6.93 6.16 -6.32
CA LEU A 94 -8.18 5.48 -6.61
C LEU A 94 -8.50 4.53 -5.46
N ASP A 95 -9.33 5.00 -4.53
CA ASP A 95 -9.41 4.43 -3.18
C ASP A 95 -10.75 4.80 -2.48
N SER A 96 -10.78 4.85 -1.15
CA SER A 96 -11.96 5.15 -0.32
C SER A 96 -12.28 6.65 -0.15
N GLY A 97 -11.54 7.53 -0.83
CA GLY A 97 -11.54 8.97 -0.56
C GLY A 97 -10.45 9.39 0.42
N ILE A 98 -10.22 10.69 0.53
CA ILE A 98 -9.13 11.30 1.31
C ILE A 98 -9.71 12.37 2.23
N ASP A 99 -9.23 12.50 3.45
CA ASP A 99 -9.47 13.68 4.28
C ASP A 99 -8.83 14.91 3.63
N LEU A 100 -9.65 15.72 2.95
CA LEU A 100 -9.21 16.89 2.19
C LEU A 100 -8.81 18.07 3.08
N ASP A 101 -9.17 18.03 4.37
CA ASP A 101 -8.85 19.08 5.35
C ASP A 101 -7.61 18.72 6.20
N HIS A 102 -6.91 17.61 5.87
CA HIS A 102 -5.79 17.09 6.63
C HIS A 102 -4.53 17.99 6.55
N GLU A 103 -3.99 18.39 7.72
CA GLU A 103 -2.91 19.38 7.88
C GLU A 103 -1.57 19.04 7.19
N ASP A 104 -1.34 17.75 6.90
CA ASP A 104 -0.13 17.24 6.22
C ASP A 104 -0.36 16.97 4.71
N LEU A 105 -1.57 17.26 4.20
CA LEU A 105 -1.98 17.03 2.81
C LEU A 105 -2.48 18.30 2.09
N ASP A 106 -2.90 19.35 2.80
CA ASP A 106 -3.60 20.51 2.23
C ASP A 106 -2.80 21.25 1.13
N GLY A 107 -1.49 21.40 1.27
CA GLY A 107 -0.62 22.01 0.25
C GLY A 107 -0.22 21.09 -0.92
N VAL A 108 -0.59 19.80 -0.89
CA VAL A 108 -0.29 18.81 -1.94
C VAL A 108 -1.49 18.26 -2.68
N LEU A 109 -2.72 18.69 -2.38
CA LEU A 109 -3.90 18.32 -3.18
C LEU A 109 -3.80 18.80 -4.64
N TRP A 110 -4.38 18.02 -5.55
CA TRP A 110 -4.72 18.45 -6.89
C TRP A 110 -5.96 19.36 -6.84
N THR A 111 -6.10 20.26 -7.81
CA THR A 111 -7.29 21.12 -7.92
C THR A 111 -7.70 21.27 -9.37
N ASN A 112 -8.94 20.94 -9.72
CA ASN A 112 -9.50 21.32 -11.01
C ASN A 112 -9.75 22.83 -11.04
N THR A 113 -8.79 23.58 -11.58
CA THR A 113 -8.89 25.05 -11.71
C THR A 113 -9.88 25.52 -12.80
N LYS A 114 -10.56 24.60 -13.48
CA LYS A 114 -11.61 24.89 -14.47
C LYS A 114 -13.01 24.96 -13.84
N GLU A 115 -13.22 24.24 -12.74
CA GLU A 115 -14.47 24.25 -11.96
C GLU A 115 -14.60 25.42 -10.98
N LYS A 116 -15.84 25.74 -10.59
CA LYS A 116 -16.13 26.69 -9.49
C LYS A 116 -16.81 25.94 -8.33
N PRO A 117 -16.15 25.82 -7.16
CA PRO A 117 -16.64 25.01 -6.05
C PRO A 117 -18.09 25.29 -5.62
N GLY A 118 -18.92 24.25 -5.64
CA GLY A 118 -20.25 24.21 -5.03
C GLY A 118 -21.34 24.92 -5.84
N ASN A 119 -21.22 24.97 -7.17
CA ASN A 119 -22.20 25.62 -8.03
C ASN A 119 -23.25 24.66 -8.63
N GLY A 120 -23.04 23.35 -8.54
CA GLY A 120 -23.93 22.32 -9.08
C GLY A 120 -23.86 22.17 -10.61
N ILE A 121 -22.75 22.59 -11.23
CA ILE A 121 -22.52 22.62 -12.67
C ILE A 121 -21.18 21.94 -12.98
N ASP A 122 -21.11 21.22 -14.09
CA ASP A 122 -19.86 20.84 -14.76
C ASP A 122 -19.43 22.05 -15.61
N ASP A 123 -18.54 22.90 -15.07
CA ASP A 123 -18.10 24.14 -15.73
C ASP A 123 -17.14 23.89 -16.88
N ASP A 124 -16.36 22.82 -16.83
CA ASP A 124 -15.32 22.50 -17.82
C ASP A 124 -15.78 21.55 -18.94
N GLY A 125 -16.90 20.87 -18.74
CA GLY A 125 -17.56 19.99 -19.70
C GLY A 125 -16.99 18.57 -19.75
N ASN A 126 -16.34 18.11 -18.68
CA ASN A 126 -15.73 16.78 -18.60
C ASN A 126 -16.72 15.65 -18.21
N GLY A 127 -17.94 16.01 -17.78
CA GLY A 127 -18.97 15.09 -17.31
C GLY A 127 -19.05 14.90 -15.79
N TYR A 128 -18.23 15.60 -15.00
CA TYR A 128 -18.07 15.42 -13.56
C TYR A 128 -18.34 16.73 -12.79
N ILE A 129 -19.58 16.90 -12.34
CA ILE A 129 -20.04 18.10 -11.62
C ILE A 129 -19.21 18.35 -10.35
N ASP A 130 -18.72 19.60 -10.18
CA ASP A 130 -18.00 20.10 -9.00
C ASP A 130 -16.74 19.26 -8.62
N ASP A 131 -15.99 18.70 -9.56
CA ASP A 131 -14.88 17.75 -9.33
C ASP A 131 -13.57 18.35 -8.76
N ILE A 132 -13.67 19.30 -7.83
CA ILE A 132 -12.61 20.23 -7.39
C ILE A 132 -11.31 19.54 -7.00
N HIS A 133 -11.35 18.48 -6.19
CA HIS A 133 -10.16 17.74 -5.74
C HIS A 133 -10.11 16.31 -6.28
N GLY A 134 -10.98 16.00 -7.25
CA GLY A 134 -11.25 14.68 -7.78
C GLY A 134 -12.74 14.32 -7.69
N TYR A 135 -13.09 13.04 -7.80
CA TYR A 135 -14.49 12.61 -7.96
C TYR A 135 -14.88 11.38 -7.12
N ASN A 136 -16.16 11.30 -6.74
CA ASN A 136 -16.73 10.22 -5.93
C ASN A 136 -17.79 9.44 -6.71
N PHE A 137 -17.41 8.25 -7.18
CA PHE A 137 -18.27 7.32 -7.91
C PHE A 137 -19.26 6.55 -7.02
N LEU A 138 -19.06 6.58 -5.70
CA LEU A 138 -19.93 5.92 -4.74
C LEU A 138 -21.07 6.82 -4.23
N GLY A 139 -21.09 8.10 -4.58
CA GLY A 139 -22.07 9.06 -4.07
C GLY A 139 -22.17 9.02 -2.54
N GLU A 140 -23.37 8.76 -2.03
CA GLU A 140 -23.63 8.64 -0.58
C GLU A 140 -23.42 7.22 -0.02
N SER A 141 -23.06 6.24 -0.86
CA SER A 141 -22.79 4.85 -0.44
C SER A 141 -21.47 4.72 0.32
N TYR A 142 -21.46 3.80 1.28
CA TYR A 142 -20.33 3.48 2.13
C TYR A 142 -20.25 1.98 2.40
N ASN A 143 -21.27 1.40 3.06
CA ASN A 143 -21.35 -0.03 3.27
C ASN A 143 -21.83 -0.71 1.98
N GLU A 144 -21.06 -1.69 1.47
CA GLU A 144 -21.39 -2.47 0.28
C GLU A 144 -21.17 -3.97 0.49
N GLN A 145 -21.81 -4.76 -0.37
CA GLN A 145 -21.56 -6.20 -0.46
C GLN A 145 -20.17 -6.51 -1.03
N LEU A 146 -19.63 -7.69 -0.74
CA LEU A 146 -18.52 -8.24 -1.54
C LEU A 146 -19.05 -8.75 -2.90
N GLU A 147 -18.24 -8.76 -3.95
CA GLU A 147 -18.67 -9.02 -5.33
C GLU A 147 -19.31 -10.40 -5.45
N TYR A 148 -18.72 -11.42 -4.82
CA TYR A 148 -19.28 -12.77 -4.84
C TYR A 148 -20.64 -12.87 -4.14
N VAL A 149 -21.00 -11.91 -3.28
CA VAL A 149 -22.33 -11.81 -2.64
C VAL A 149 -23.30 -11.11 -3.59
N ARG A 150 -22.88 -10.00 -4.24
CA ARG A 150 -23.63 -9.33 -5.32
C ARG A 150 -23.98 -10.30 -6.44
N MET A 151 -23.00 -11.07 -6.91
CA MET A 151 -23.17 -12.08 -7.96
C MET A 151 -24.21 -13.15 -7.58
N LEU A 152 -24.25 -13.58 -6.31
CA LEU A 152 -25.26 -14.54 -5.85
C LEU A 152 -26.66 -13.91 -5.69
N ARG A 153 -26.74 -12.63 -5.29
CA ARG A 153 -27.99 -11.88 -5.15
C ARG A 153 -28.64 -11.59 -6.52
N LEU A 154 -27.81 -11.18 -7.49
CA LEU A 154 -28.22 -10.75 -8.82
C LEU A 154 -28.14 -11.87 -9.87
N ASN A 155 -27.66 -13.06 -9.50
CA ASN A 155 -27.45 -14.22 -10.38
C ASN A 155 -26.54 -13.89 -11.59
N ILE A 156 -25.39 -13.28 -11.31
CA ILE A 156 -24.39 -12.87 -12.32
C ILE A 156 -23.29 -13.92 -12.42
N GLY A 157 -23.00 -14.38 -13.63
CA GLY A 157 -21.98 -15.39 -13.94
C GLY A 157 -22.55 -16.78 -14.22
N ASP A 158 -21.67 -17.71 -14.60
CA ASP A 158 -22.07 -19.10 -14.89
C ASP A 158 -22.26 -19.95 -13.62
N ALA A 159 -22.83 -21.14 -13.78
CA ALA A 159 -23.12 -22.04 -12.66
C ALA A 159 -21.86 -22.47 -11.88
N ALA A 160 -20.70 -22.55 -12.54
CA ALA A 160 -19.44 -22.91 -11.89
C ALA A 160 -18.90 -21.75 -11.03
N THR A 161 -19.02 -20.52 -11.53
CA THR A 161 -18.62 -19.29 -10.84
C THR A 161 -19.54 -19.02 -9.65
N LEU A 162 -20.86 -19.15 -9.84
CA LEU A 162 -21.85 -19.03 -8.76
C LEU A 162 -21.65 -20.12 -7.68
N ALA A 163 -21.25 -21.34 -8.06
CA ALA A 163 -20.89 -22.37 -7.07
C ALA A 163 -19.66 -21.98 -6.25
N LYS A 164 -18.59 -21.47 -6.88
CA LYS A 164 -17.41 -20.94 -6.17
C LYS A 164 -17.76 -19.77 -5.25
N ALA A 165 -18.55 -18.82 -5.75
CA ALA A 165 -19.03 -17.67 -4.99
C ALA A 165 -19.82 -18.11 -3.75
N LYS A 166 -20.73 -19.10 -3.91
CA LYS A 166 -21.48 -19.67 -2.78
C LYS A 166 -20.54 -20.33 -1.76
N THR A 167 -19.58 -21.13 -2.21
CA THR A 167 -18.60 -21.77 -1.31
C THR A 167 -17.78 -20.74 -0.53
N LYS A 168 -17.34 -19.64 -1.17
CA LYS A 168 -16.62 -18.57 -0.48
C LYS A 168 -17.49 -17.85 0.55
N LEU A 169 -18.75 -17.55 0.21
CA LEU A 169 -19.70 -16.96 1.16
C LEU A 169 -20.00 -17.88 2.34
N ASP A 170 -20.31 -19.16 2.09
CA ASP A 170 -20.59 -20.12 3.15
C ASP A 170 -19.39 -20.22 4.12
N SER A 171 -18.15 -20.19 3.61
CA SER A 171 -16.95 -20.14 4.46
C SER A 171 -16.85 -18.83 5.25
N LYS A 172 -16.88 -17.69 4.56
CA LYS A 172 -16.64 -16.37 5.17
C LYS A 172 -17.74 -15.95 6.15
N TYR A 173 -18.99 -16.32 5.91
CA TYR A 173 -20.09 -16.10 6.85
C TYR A 173 -19.89 -16.92 8.14
N ASN A 174 -19.49 -18.18 8.04
CA ASN A 174 -19.20 -19.02 9.21
C ASN A 174 -17.95 -18.54 9.96
N GLU A 175 -16.89 -18.12 9.26
CA GLU A 175 -15.70 -17.50 9.84
C GLU A 175 -16.06 -16.22 10.61
N ALA A 176 -16.84 -15.32 10.03
CA ALA A 176 -17.24 -14.07 10.67
C ALA A 176 -18.18 -14.30 11.87
N LEU A 177 -19.10 -15.26 11.79
CA LEU A 177 -19.97 -15.64 12.90
C LEU A 177 -19.16 -16.19 14.08
N GLN A 178 -18.25 -17.14 13.83
CA GLN A 178 -17.39 -17.71 14.88
C GLN A 178 -16.43 -16.66 15.45
N GLY A 179 -15.87 -15.79 14.61
CA GLY A 179 -15.04 -14.66 15.04
C GLY A 179 -15.80 -13.71 15.97
N LYS A 180 -17.02 -13.34 15.61
CA LYS A 180 -17.90 -12.53 16.45
C LYS A 180 -18.18 -13.19 17.81
N GLU A 181 -18.66 -14.44 17.82
CA GLU A 181 -18.96 -15.18 19.04
C GLU A 181 -17.71 -15.32 19.95
N GLN A 182 -16.53 -15.55 19.37
CA GLN A 182 -15.26 -15.60 20.09
C GLN A 182 -14.91 -14.25 20.73
N TYR A 183 -14.97 -13.15 19.97
CA TYR A 183 -14.66 -11.81 20.49
C TYR A 183 -15.66 -11.36 21.56
N GLU A 184 -16.96 -11.61 21.38
CA GLU A 184 -17.99 -11.35 22.38
C GLU A 184 -17.73 -12.14 23.68
N SER A 185 -17.39 -13.43 23.57
CA SER A 185 -17.03 -14.28 24.71
C SER A 185 -15.79 -13.76 25.47
N ILE A 186 -14.73 -13.37 24.75
CA ILE A 186 -13.52 -12.79 25.35
C ILE A 186 -13.86 -11.44 26.02
N TYR A 187 -14.59 -10.55 25.34
CA TYR A 187 -14.99 -9.25 25.88
C TYR A 187 -15.76 -9.41 27.20
N GLN A 188 -16.76 -10.30 27.26
CA GLN A 188 -17.50 -10.54 28.51
C GLN A 188 -16.61 -11.16 29.60
N ALA A 189 -15.68 -12.06 29.24
CA ALA A 189 -14.75 -12.65 30.21
C ALA A 189 -13.80 -11.59 30.82
N VAL A 190 -13.22 -10.72 29.98
CA VAL A 190 -12.33 -9.62 30.41
C VAL A 190 -13.09 -8.59 31.23
N LYS A 191 -14.28 -8.17 30.78
CA LYS A 191 -15.13 -7.18 31.47
C LYS A 191 -15.56 -7.64 32.87
N ASN A 192 -15.92 -8.92 33.01
CA ASN A 192 -16.28 -9.48 34.31
C ASN A 192 -15.06 -9.62 35.22
N ALA A 193 -13.93 -10.09 34.69
CA ALA A 193 -12.67 -10.19 35.45
C ALA A 193 -12.20 -8.81 35.95
N ASP A 194 -12.28 -7.79 35.09
CA ASP A 194 -11.96 -6.40 35.42
C ASP A 194 -12.84 -5.85 36.55
N ALA A 195 -14.16 -6.05 36.47
CA ALA A 195 -15.08 -5.62 37.52
C ALA A 195 -14.80 -6.28 38.89
N ASP A 196 -14.50 -7.58 38.90
CA ASP A 196 -14.14 -8.31 40.12
C ASP A 196 -12.79 -7.84 40.72
N VAL A 197 -11.78 -7.59 39.88
CA VAL A 197 -10.47 -7.10 40.34
C VAL A 197 -10.53 -5.66 40.83
N LYS A 198 -11.25 -4.76 40.16
CA LYS A 198 -11.51 -3.39 40.63
C LYS A 198 -12.16 -3.39 42.01
N LYS A 199 -13.15 -4.26 42.21
CA LYS A 199 -13.85 -4.45 43.49
C LYS A 199 -12.93 -5.02 44.58
N TYR A 200 -12.04 -5.96 44.25
CA TYR A 200 -11.07 -6.51 45.20
C TYR A 200 -10.03 -5.46 45.63
N LEU A 201 -9.40 -4.79 44.66
CA LEU A 201 -8.37 -3.77 44.89
C LEU A 201 -8.93 -2.46 45.44
N LYS A 202 -10.24 -2.22 45.29
CA LYS A 202 -10.93 -0.95 45.58
C LYS A 202 -10.33 0.23 44.80
N LYS A 203 -10.05 -0.02 43.52
CA LYS A 203 -9.54 0.98 42.57
C LYS A 203 -10.34 0.92 41.28
N ASP A 204 -10.59 2.08 40.66
CA ASP A 204 -11.22 2.17 39.34
C ASP A 204 -10.23 1.91 38.19
N THR A 205 -8.93 2.00 38.46
CA THR A 205 -7.81 1.68 37.56
C THR A 205 -6.70 0.96 38.32
N TYR A 206 -6.02 0.01 37.67
CA TYR A 206 -4.95 -0.79 38.28
C TYR A 206 -3.96 -1.23 37.20
N THR A 207 -2.71 -1.49 37.61
CA THR A 207 -1.66 -1.94 36.69
C THR A 207 -1.45 -3.47 36.74
N LYS A 208 -0.64 -3.99 35.83
CA LYS A 208 -0.13 -5.38 35.89
C LYS A 208 0.57 -5.69 37.22
N GLN A 209 1.27 -4.72 37.81
CA GLN A 209 1.90 -4.86 39.12
C GLN A 209 0.88 -4.92 40.26
N ASP A 210 -0.18 -4.12 40.21
CA ASP A 210 -1.29 -4.23 41.19
C ASP A 210 -1.93 -5.63 41.13
N LEU A 211 -2.19 -6.14 39.93
CA LEU A 211 -2.75 -7.48 39.72
C LEU A 211 -1.88 -8.59 40.35
N ALA A 212 -0.55 -8.44 40.29
CA ALA A 212 0.40 -9.36 40.91
C ALA A 212 0.42 -9.32 42.45
N THR A 213 -0.20 -8.32 43.09
CA THR A 213 -0.34 -8.27 44.57
C THR A 213 -1.55 -9.04 45.10
N ILE A 214 -2.44 -9.52 44.22
CA ILE A 214 -3.68 -10.19 44.63
C ILE A 214 -3.39 -11.63 45.08
N THR A 215 -3.63 -11.90 46.37
CA THR A 215 -3.63 -13.26 46.91
C THR A 215 -4.96 -13.96 46.60
N ALA A 216 -5.03 -14.66 45.47
CA ALA A 216 -6.24 -15.33 45.01
C ALA A 216 -6.54 -16.63 45.78
N THR A 217 -7.49 -16.55 46.72
CA THR A 217 -7.91 -17.67 47.58
C THR A 217 -8.98 -18.59 46.98
N ASP A 218 -9.64 -18.16 45.90
CA ASP A 218 -10.69 -18.92 45.21
C ASP A 218 -10.40 -19.07 43.70
N GLU A 219 -10.96 -20.10 43.08
CA GLU A 219 -10.74 -20.45 41.67
C GLU A 219 -11.21 -19.36 40.69
N THR A 220 -12.22 -18.56 41.06
CA THR A 220 -12.75 -17.51 40.18
C THR A 220 -11.77 -16.36 40.09
N MET A 221 -11.25 -15.89 41.23
CA MET A 221 -10.22 -14.85 41.27
C MET A 221 -8.92 -15.32 40.58
N GLN A 222 -8.53 -16.58 40.74
CA GLN A 222 -7.38 -17.16 40.02
C GLN A 222 -7.57 -17.11 38.49
N ARG A 223 -8.76 -17.48 38.00
CA ARG A 223 -9.10 -17.40 36.57
C ARG A 223 -9.10 -15.96 36.06
N ASN A 224 -9.70 -15.03 36.81
CA ASN A 224 -9.78 -13.62 36.45
C ASN A 224 -8.38 -12.99 36.33
N ILE A 225 -7.47 -13.30 37.27
CA ILE A 225 -6.06 -12.88 37.21
C ILE A 225 -5.34 -13.46 35.99
N ALA A 226 -5.60 -14.72 35.63
CA ALA A 226 -4.99 -15.33 34.45
C ALA A 226 -5.44 -14.63 33.15
N ILE A 227 -6.74 -14.36 33.01
CA ILE A 227 -7.32 -13.61 31.88
C ILE A 227 -6.66 -12.22 31.78
N LEU A 228 -6.66 -11.45 32.87
CA LEU A 228 -6.16 -10.08 32.86
C LEU A 228 -4.63 -10.01 32.65
N ASN A 229 -3.86 -10.98 33.14
CA ASN A 229 -2.42 -11.06 32.83
C ASN A 229 -2.14 -11.31 31.34
N GLN A 230 -2.99 -12.08 30.65
CA GLN A 230 -2.92 -12.26 29.21
C GLN A 230 -3.28 -10.96 28.47
N MET A 231 -4.30 -10.23 28.96
CA MET A 231 -4.73 -8.95 28.37
C MET A 231 -3.67 -7.85 28.51
N PHE A 232 -2.97 -7.78 29.65
CA PHE A 232 -1.76 -6.96 29.84
C PHE A 232 -0.53 -7.46 29.05
N GLY A 233 -0.72 -8.38 28.09
CA GLY A 233 0.24 -8.70 27.03
C GLY A 233 -0.16 -8.15 25.65
N ILE A 234 -1.32 -7.48 25.55
CA ILE A 234 -1.90 -6.96 24.29
C ILE A 234 -1.88 -5.42 24.29
N LYS A 235 -2.38 -4.78 25.36
CA LYS A 235 -2.28 -3.32 25.60
C LYS A 235 -1.85 -3.07 27.04
N ASP A 236 -1.46 -1.83 27.35
CA ASP A 236 -1.00 -1.43 28.68
C ASP A 236 -2.15 -1.29 29.70
N THR A 237 -3.37 -1.01 29.25
CA THR A 237 -4.55 -0.88 30.11
C THR A 237 -5.73 -1.76 29.67
N ILE A 238 -6.54 -2.21 30.62
CA ILE A 238 -7.73 -3.03 30.34
C ILE A 238 -8.83 -2.27 29.56
N PRO A 239 -9.05 -0.95 29.75
CA PRO A 239 -9.93 -0.17 28.87
C PRO A 239 -9.56 -0.27 27.38
N GLU A 240 -8.27 -0.09 27.03
CA GLU A 240 -7.80 -0.21 25.64
C GLU A 240 -8.00 -1.63 25.09
N VAL A 241 -7.83 -2.67 25.92
CA VAL A 241 -8.15 -4.05 25.51
C VAL A 241 -9.64 -4.26 25.26
N LEU A 242 -10.51 -3.68 26.09
CA LEU A 242 -11.96 -3.77 25.90
C LEU A 242 -12.41 -3.00 24.64
N GLU A 243 -11.75 -1.91 24.31
CA GLU A 243 -11.95 -1.14 23.08
C GLU A 243 -11.51 -1.93 21.83
N GLU A 244 -10.28 -2.47 21.84
CA GLU A 244 -9.76 -3.36 20.78
C GLU A 244 -10.69 -4.56 20.52
N LEU A 245 -11.15 -5.21 21.59
CA LEU A 245 -12.12 -6.31 21.49
C LEU A 245 -13.47 -5.84 20.93
N ASN A 246 -13.95 -4.66 21.32
CA ASN A 246 -15.20 -4.10 20.79
C ASN A 246 -15.08 -3.73 19.30
N ASN A 247 -13.91 -3.24 18.86
CA ASN A 247 -13.62 -2.97 17.45
C ASN A 247 -13.64 -4.27 16.63
N GLY A 248 -13.11 -5.37 17.17
CA GLY A 248 -13.27 -6.71 16.56
C GLY A 248 -14.73 -7.19 16.48
N ILE A 249 -15.54 -6.93 17.51
CA ILE A 249 -16.99 -7.23 17.48
C ILE A 249 -17.71 -6.38 16.42
N LYS A 250 -17.38 -5.09 16.31
CA LYS A 250 -17.89 -4.18 15.27
C LYS A 250 -17.57 -4.71 13.88
N TYR A 251 -16.30 -4.99 13.60
CA TYR A 251 -15.81 -5.54 12.32
C TYR A 251 -16.62 -6.76 11.84
N TYR A 252 -16.72 -7.81 12.67
CA TYR A 252 -17.50 -9.00 12.28
C TYR A 252 -19.00 -8.73 12.19
N THR A 253 -19.54 -7.81 12.99
CA THR A 253 -20.95 -7.43 12.91
C THR A 253 -21.27 -6.70 11.61
N GLU A 254 -20.39 -5.81 11.14
CA GLU A 254 -20.56 -5.08 9.88
C GLU A 254 -20.40 -6.02 8.68
N GLN A 255 -19.45 -6.97 8.74
CA GLN A 255 -19.36 -8.04 7.75
C GLN A 255 -20.65 -8.85 7.63
N LEU A 256 -21.22 -9.30 8.75
CA LEU A 256 -22.44 -10.09 8.77
C LEU A 256 -23.69 -9.29 8.35
N ASN A 257 -23.73 -7.99 8.67
CA ASN A 257 -24.88 -7.13 8.38
C ASN A 257 -24.88 -6.57 6.94
N TYR A 258 -23.70 -6.31 6.36
CA TYR A 258 -23.54 -5.62 5.09
C TYR A 258 -22.76 -6.45 4.07
N ASN A 259 -21.47 -6.71 4.31
CA ASN A 259 -20.57 -7.25 3.28
C ASN A 259 -20.95 -8.67 2.82
N LEU A 260 -21.42 -9.50 3.76
CA LEU A 260 -21.80 -10.90 3.58
C LEU A 260 -23.33 -11.10 3.49
N ASN A 261 -24.11 -10.06 3.75
CA ASN A 261 -25.57 -10.13 3.79
C ASN A 261 -26.16 -10.02 2.37
N LYS A 262 -26.75 -11.10 1.86
CA LYS A 262 -27.40 -11.12 0.53
C LYS A 262 -28.57 -10.16 0.38
N ASP A 263 -29.28 -9.88 1.46
CA ASP A 263 -30.50 -9.07 1.44
C ASP A 263 -30.21 -7.56 1.55
N PHE A 264 -28.96 -7.19 1.83
CA PHE A 264 -28.49 -5.80 1.86
C PHE A 264 -28.19 -5.25 0.45
N ASN A 265 -28.36 -3.94 0.24
CA ASN A 265 -28.00 -3.25 -1.00
C ASN A 265 -27.52 -1.81 -0.72
N GLY A 266 -26.20 -1.59 -0.63
CA GLY A 266 -25.64 -0.24 -0.45
C GLY A 266 -25.88 0.66 -1.68
N ARG A 267 -25.77 0.06 -2.87
CA ARG A 267 -25.77 0.78 -4.15
C ARG A 267 -27.06 1.53 -4.48
N GLU A 268 -28.19 1.20 -3.85
CA GLU A 268 -29.48 1.86 -4.10
C GLU A 268 -29.41 3.39 -3.93
N SER A 269 -28.55 3.87 -3.02
CA SER A 269 -28.33 5.30 -2.76
C SER A 269 -27.59 6.06 -3.87
N VAL A 270 -26.91 5.36 -4.79
CA VAL A 270 -26.13 5.95 -5.89
C VAL A 270 -27.01 6.27 -7.10
N GLY A 271 -28.11 5.51 -7.29
CA GLY A 271 -29.11 5.76 -8.32
C GLY A 271 -28.75 5.26 -9.73
N ASP A 272 -27.68 4.48 -9.87
CA ASP A 272 -27.13 4.00 -11.14
C ASP A 272 -27.36 2.49 -11.38
N ASP A 273 -27.10 2.00 -12.59
CA ASP A 273 -26.86 0.59 -12.86
C ASP A 273 -25.35 0.30 -12.86
N PRO A 274 -24.78 -0.34 -11.81
CA PRO A 274 -23.36 -0.66 -11.75
C PRO A 274 -22.92 -1.73 -12.76
N TYR A 275 -23.86 -2.36 -13.47
CA TYR A 275 -23.62 -3.37 -14.50
C TYR A 275 -23.97 -2.89 -15.92
N ASP A 276 -24.28 -1.60 -16.12
CA ASP A 276 -24.28 -0.92 -17.43
C ASP A 276 -23.13 0.09 -17.51
N PHE A 277 -22.12 -0.17 -18.35
CA PHE A 277 -20.99 0.74 -18.54
C PHE A 277 -21.36 2.04 -19.28
N THR A 278 -22.53 2.10 -19.93
CA THR A 278 -23.02 3.30 -20.63
C THR A 278 -23.76 4.27 -19.70
N ASP A 279 -24.09 3.83 -18.48
CA ASP A 279 -24.59 4.70 -17.42
C ASP A 279 -23.45 5.51 -16.79
N VAL A 280 -23.55 6.83 -16.92
CA VAL A 280 -22.49 7.82 -16.62
C VAL A 280 -22.95 9.00 -15.77
N GLU A 281 -24.25 9.18 -15.55
CA GLU A 281 -24.80 10.34 -14.85
C GLU A 281 -24.95 10.03 -13.35
N TYR A 282 -23.86 9.68 -12.69
CA TYR A 282 -23.84 9.22 -11.29
C TYR A 282 -22.58 9.65 -10.52
N GLY A 283 -22.67 9.69 -9.19
CA GLY A 283 -21.60 10.15 -8.30
C GLY A 283 -21.72 11.62 -7.92
N ASN A 284 -20.67 12.19 -7.33
CA ASN A 284 -20.58 13.63 -7.02
C ASN A 284 -19.12 14.12 -6.89
N GLY A 285 -18.93 15.44 -6.92
CA GLY A 285 -17.63 16.11 -6.78
C GLY A 285 -17.04 16.14 -5.36
N ASN A 286 -17.53 15.31 -4.42
CA ASN A 286 -16.98 15.22 -3.07
C ASN A 286 -16.22 13.90 -2.85
N PRO A 287 -14.91 13.83 -3.17
CA PRO A 287 -14.07 12.65 -2.96
C PRO A 287 -13.46 12.59 -1.54
N MET A 288 -14.08 13.24 -0.56
CA MET A 288 -13.70 13.12 0.84
C MET A 288 -14.08 11.75 1.40
N ASN A 289 -13.40 11.29 2.46
CA ASN A 289 -13.87 10.15 3.24
C ASN A 289 -15.26 10.44 3.84
N ARG A 290 -16.10 9.41 3.89
CA ARG A 290 -17.53 9.51 4.24
C ARG A 290 -17.81 9.39 5.74
N VAL A 291 -16.91 8.74 6.46
CA VAL A 291 -16.95 8.51 7.92
C VAL A 291 -15.54 8.59 8.49
N ASP A 292 -15.43 8.88 9.79
CA ASP A 292 -14.15 9.10 10.46
C ASP A 292 -13.19 7.89 10.40
N ASP A 293 -13.73 6.68 10.30
CA ASP A 293 -12.97 5.42 10.18
C ASP A 293 -12.68 4.98 8.73
N GLU A 294 -13.17 5.70 7.71
CA GLU A 294 -12.79 5.51 6.30
C GLU A 294 -11.43 6.17 6.01
N SER A 295 -10.39 5.62 6.65
CA SER A 295 -9.04 6.19 6.74
C SER A 295 -8.08 5.78 5.63
N HIS A 296 -8.41 4.73 4.88
CA HIS A 296 -7.47 4.01 4.02
C HIS A 296 -6.89 4.89 2.91
N GLY A 297 -7.73 5.62 2.15
CA GLY A 297 -7.26 6.53 1.11
C GLY A 297 -6.43 7.70 1.65
N THR A 298 -6.76 8.25 2.82
CA THR A 298 -5.94 9.26 3.52
C THR A 298 -4.54 8.73 3.84
N HIS A 299 -4.44 7.50 4.36
CA HIS A 299 -3.15 6.86 4.68
C HIS A 299 -2.32 6.59 3.43
N VAL A 300 -2.96 6.08 2.37
CA VAL A 300 -2.36 5.88 1.05
C VAL A 300 -1.82 7.20 0.46
N ALA A 301 -2.57 8.31 0.59
CA ALA A 301 -2.16 9.63 0.12
C ALA A 301 -0.92 10.16 0.86
N GLY A 302 -0.88 10.02 2.19
CA GLY A 302 0.26 10.43 3.02
C GLY A 302 1.56 9.75 2.61
N ILE A 303 1.54 8.44 2.40
CA ILE A 303 2.70 7.66 1.94
C ILE A 303 3.24 8.20 0.60
N ILE A 304 2.37 8.59 -0.33
CA ILE A 304 2.80 9.14 -1.63
C ILE A 304 3.42 10.52 -1.45
N GLY A 305 2.75 11.42 -0.71
CA GLY A 305 2.89 12.85 -0.93
C GLY A 305 2.79 13.79 0.27
N ALA A 306 2.67 13.31 1.51
CA ALA A 306 2.62 14.18 2.70
C ALA A 306 3.78 15.21 2.76
N GLU A 307 3.50 16.37 3.34
CA GLU A 307 4.31 17.58 3.17
C GLU A 307 5.71 17.52 3.80
N ARG A 308 6.69 17.10 2.99
CA ARG A 308 8.05 16.89 3.46
C ARG A 308 8.69 18.11 4.13
N ASN A 309 9.05 17.94 5.40
CA ASN A 309 9.76 18.90 6.28
C ASN A 309 8.94 20.12 6.74
N ASN A 310 7.61 20.04 6.78
CA ASN A 310 6.75 21.04 7.44
C ASN A 310 6.93 21.09 8.98
N GLY A 311 7.37 19.99 9.60
CA GLY A 311 7.64 19.88 11.04
C GLY A 311 6.53 19.20 11.85
N ILE A 312 5.51 18.66 11.17
CA ILE A 312 4.44 17.83 11.72
C ILE A 312 4.50 16.42 11.09
N GLY A 313 3.58 15.55 11.49
CA GLY A 313 3.21 14.35 10.74
C GLY A 313 4.33 13.47 10.19
N VAL A 314 4.28 13.26 8.87
CA VAL A 314 5.16 12.35 8.14
C VAL A 314 5.74 13.01 6.89
N ASN A 315 6.83 12.45 6.37
CA ASN A 315 7.27 12.80 5.03
C ASN A 315 6.61 11.83 4.04
N GLY A 316 5.99 12.32 2.97
CA GLY A 316 5.64 11.48 1.82
C GLY A 316 6.90 11.02 1.07
N VAL A 317 6.82 9.91 0.33
CA VAL A 317 7.95 9.39 -0.47
C VAL A 317 8.36 10.38 -1.56
N ALA A 318 7.40 11.07 -2.17
CA ALA A 318 7.63 12.10 -3.17
C ALA A 318 7.40 13.51 -2.60
N ASN A 319 8.02 14.49 -3.26
CA ASN A 319 7.70 15.90 -3.12
C ASN A 319 7.35 16.48 -4.50
N ASN A 320 6.73 17.67 -4.51
CA ASN A 320 6.30 18.31 -5.75
C ASN A 320 5.32 17.41 -6.54
N VAL A 321 4.32 16.91 -5.83
CA VAL A 321 3.17 16.16 -6.37
C VAL A 321 1.89 16.99 -6.32
N ALA A 322 0.83 16.45 -6.90
CA ALA A 322 -0.55 16.88 -6.70
C ALA A 322 -1.42 15.62 -6.54
N ILE A 323 -2.02 15.42 -5.37
CA ILE A 323 -2.83 14.24 -5.05
C ILE A 323 -4.27 14.47 -5.48
N MET A 324 -4.75 13.67 -6.43
CA MET A 324 -6.14 13.67 -6.91
C MET A 324 -6.89 12.54 -6.20
N SER A 325 -7.95 12.87 -5.46
CA SER A 325 -8.74 11.88 -4.71
C SER A 325 -9.83 11.28 -5.61
N ILE A 326 -9.84 9.96 -5.81
CA ILE A 326 -10.91 9.30 -6.56
C ILE A 326 -11.55 8.24 -5.67
N ARG A 327 -12.74 8.55 -5.17
CA ARG A 327 -13.49 7.67 -4.26
C ARG A 327 -14.31 6.65 -5.07
N ALA A 328 -13.86 5.41 -5.05
CA ALA A 328 -14.46 4.27 -5.77
C ALA A 328 -14.45 2.95 -4.97
N VAL A 329 -13.78 2.92 -3.81
CA VAL A 329 -13.64 1.72 -2.96
C VAL A 329 -14.50 1.89 -1.70
N PRO A 330 -15.60 1.12 -1.54
CA PRO A 330 -16.48 1.21 -0.37
C PRO A 330 -15.95 0.37 0.80
N ASN A 331 -16.65 0.39 1.94
CA ASN A 331 -16.60 -0.72 2.89
C ASN A 331 -17.30 -1.96 2.27
N GLY A 332 -16.57 -2.67 1.41
CA GLY A 332 -17.03 -3.79 0.59
C GLY A 332 -16.05 -4.06 -0.55
N ASP A 333 -16.45 -4.80 -1.59
CA ASP A 333 -15.65 -4.90 -2.82
C ASP A 333 -16.03 -3.74 -3.76
N GLU A 334 -15.05 -3.14 -4.44
CA GLU A 334 -15.26 -2.11 -5.45
C GLU A 334 -16.02 -2.60 -6.69
N TYR A 335 -16.62 -1.70 -7.47
CA TYR A 335 -17.35 -2.04 -8.70
C TYR A 335 -16.45 -1.93 -9.94
N ASP A 336 -16.54 -2.89 -10.86
CA ASP A 336 -15.73 -2.89 -12.09
C ASP A 336 -15.98 -1.63 -12.95
N LYS A 337 -17.22 -1.10 -12.93
CA LYS A 337 -17.59 0.16 -13.60
C LYS A 337 -16.85 1.35 -13.00
N ASP A 338 -16.90 1.50 -11.68
CA ASP A 338 -16.32 2.63 -10.96
C ASP A 338 -14.78 2.65 -11.05
N ILE A 339 -14.13 1.49 -10.96
CA ILE A 339 -12.68 1.40 -11.17
C ILE A 339 -12.29 1.77 -12.60
N ALA A 340 -13.00 1.23 -13.61
CA ALA A 340 -12.73 1.55 -15.01
C ALA A 340 -13.00 3.03 -15.34
N ARG A 341 -14.02 3.64 -14.71
CA ARG A 341 -14.34 5.07 -14.83
C ARG A 341 -13.32 5.93 -14.09
N GLY A 342 -12.92 5.58 -12.87
CA GLY A 342 -11.91 6.27 -12.09
C GLY A 342 -10.52 6.28 -12.76
N ILE A 343 -10.12 5.17 -13.38
CA ILE A 343 -8.88 5.13 -14.18
C ILE A 343 -8.97 6.10 -15.36
N ARG A 344 -10.11 6.17 -16.07
CA ARG A 344 -10.32 7.10 -17.18
C ARG A 344 -10.32 8.56 -16.71
N TYR A 345 -11.10 8.87 -15.67
CA TYR A 345 -11.12 10.17 -15.00
C TYR A 345 -9.71 10.67 -14.67
N ALA A 346 -8.88 9.82 -14.05
CA ALA A 346 -7.51 10.17 -13.70
C ALA A 346 -6.66 10.53 -14.94
N VAL A 347 -6.76 9.71 -15.99
CA VAL A 347 -6.05 9.95 -17.26
C VAL A 347 -6.50 11.26 -17.91
N ASP A 348 -7.81 11.46 -18.01
CA ASP A 348 -8.43 12.60 -18.69
C ASP A 348 -8.16 13.93 -17.96
N ASN A 349 -8.08 13.90 -16.62
CA ASN A 349 -7.66 15.02 -15.78
C ASN A 349 -6.13 15.11 -15.55
N GLY A 350 -5.33 14.36 -16.32
CA GLY A 350 -3.89 14.57 -16.46
C GLY A 350 -3.01 13.92 -15.38
N ALA A 351 -3.52 12.94 -14.63
CA ALA A 351 -2.70 12.11 -13.76
C ALA A 351 -1.58 11.43 -14.56
N ARG A 352 -0.36 11.41 -14.02
CA ARG A 352 0.77 10.65 -14.59
C ARG A 352 0.92 9.27 -13.98
N ILE A 353 0.38 9.09 -12.78
CA ILE A 353 0.41 7.87 -11.98
C ILE A 353 -0.97 7.72 -11.33
N ILE A 354 -1.48 6.50 -11.28
CA ILE A 354 -2.67 6.10 -10.54
C ILE A 354 -2.22 5.04 -9.54
N ASN A 355 -2.49 5.25 -8.25
CA ASN A 355 -2.37 4.23 -7.22
C ASN A 355 -3.73 3.58 -6.96
N GLY A 356 -3.81 2.26 -7.04
CA GLY A 356 -4.97 1.48 -6.59
C GLY A 356 -4.59 0.53 -5.47
N SER A 357 -5.01 0.83 -4.24
CA SER A 357 -4.71 0.01 -3.05
C SER A 357 -5.86 -0.92 -2.64
N PHE A 358 -6.63 -1.39 -3.62
CA PHE A 358 -7.80 -2.26 -3.48
C PHE A 358 -7.62 -3.57 -4.27
N GLY A 359 -8.50 -4.55 -4.04
CA GLY A 359 -8.58 -5.70 -4.93
C GLY A 359 -9.51 -6.81 -4.41
N LYS A 360 -10.07 -7.55 -5.36
CA LYS A 360 -11.11 -8.56 -5.09
C LYS A 360 -10.89 -9.86 -5.87
N SER A 361 -11.52 -10.92 -5.40
CA SER A 361 -11.36 -12.28 -5.96
C SER A 361 -12.32 -12.66 -7.09
N PHE A 362 -13.29 -11.80 -7.40
CA PHE A 362 -14.27 -11.98 -8.47
C PHE A 362 -14.46 -10.65 -9.18
N SER A 363 -14.49 -10.64 -10.51
CA SER A 363 -14.70 -9.42 -11.31
C SER A 363 -15.50 -9.81 -12.55
N PRO A 364 -16.85 -9.73 -12.50
CA PRO A 364 -17.71 -10.19 -13.60
C PRO A 364 -17.50 -9.38 -14.89
N ASN A 365 -17.03 -8.14 -14.79
CA ASN A 365 -16.77 -7.24 -15.91
C ASN A 365 -15.30 -6.75 -15.95
N ALA A 366 -14.34 -7.61 -15.56
CA ALA A 366 -12.91 -7.32 -15.56
C ALA A 366 -12.39 -6.66 -16.86
N GLN A 367 -13.03 -6.98 -18.00
CA GLN A 367 -12.70 -6.40 -19.30
C GLN A 367 -12.80 -4.86 -19.34
N TRP A 368 -13.73 -4.24 -18.61
CA TRP A 368 -13.83 -2.77 -18.54
C TRP A 368 -12.60 -2.17 -17.87
N VAL A 369 -12.12 -2.80 -16.80
CA VAL A 369 -10.91 -2.37 -16.09
C VAL A 369 -9.67 -2.61 -16.94
N TYR A 370 -9.58 -3.74 -17.65
CA TYR A 370 -8.50 -4.03 -18.60
C TYR A 370 -8.42 -3.00 -19.74
N ASP A 371 -9.57 -2.55 -20.27
CA ASP A 371 -9.60 -1.55 -21.33
C ASP A 371 -9.36 -0.13 -20.81
N ALA A 372 -9.63 0.14 -19.52
CA ALA A 372 -9.19 1.37 -18.85
C ALA A 372 -7.67 1.38 -18.55
N ILE A 373 -7.08 0.24 -18.16
CA ILE A 373 -5.63 0.08 -17.97
C ILE A 373 -4.88 0.32 -19.29
N LYS A 374 -5.36 -0.24 -20.41
CA LYS A 374 -4.81 0.04 -21.75
C LYS A 374 -4.95 1.52 -22.12
N TYR A 375 -6.10 2.13 -21.81
CA TYR A 375 -6.31 3.56 -22.04
C TYR A 375 -5.30 4.42 -21.25
N ALA A 376 -4.98 4.04 -20.02
CA ALA A 376 -3.91 4.67 -19.25
C ALA A 376 -2.52 4.47 -19.90
N ALA A 377 -2.23 3.29 -20.45
CA ALA A 377 -0.97 3.00 -21.15
C ALA A 377 -0.81 3.84 -22.42
N ASP A 378 -1.84 3.87 -23.27
CA ASP A 378 -1.90 4.67 -24.51
C ASP A 378 -1.70 6.18 -24.23
N ASN A 379 -2.15 6.66 -23.06
CA ASN A 379 -1.98 8.03 -22.60
C ASN A 379 -0.77 8.25 -21.66
N ASN A 380 0.15 7.28 -21.59
CA ASN A 380 1.43 7.42 -20.88
C ASN A 380 1.31 7.62 -19.35
N VAL A 381 0.29 6.98 -18.75
CA VAL A 381 -0.03 6.98 -17.31
C VAL A 381 0.34 5.63 -16.71
N LEU A 382 1.06 5.64 -15.58
CA LEU A 382 1.45 4.44 -14.84
C LEU A 382 0.33 4.01 -13.88
N PHE A 383 0.01 2.72 -13.79
CA PHE A 383 -0.89 2.18 -12.76
C PHE A 383 -0.07 1.36 -11.76
N VAL A 384 -0.15 1.70 -10.47
CA VAL A 384 0.54 0.97 -9.39
C VAL A 384 -0.52 0.34 -8.49
N HIS A 385 -0.43 -0.96 -8.30
CA HIS A 385 -1.48 -1.78 -7.72
C HIS A 385 -0.99 -2.66 -6.59
N ALA A 386 -1.82 -2.86 -5.57
CA ALA A 386 -1.51 -3.69 -4.41
C ALA A 386 -1.75 -5.19 -4.68
N ALA A 387 -0.76 -6.05 -4.43
CA ALA A 387 -0.87 -7.49 -4.71
C ALA A 387 -1.93 -8.23 -3.88
N GLY A 388 -2.38 -7.68 -2.75
CA GLY A 388 -3.34 -8.27 -1.83
C GLY A 388 -2.71 -8.99 -0.62
N ASN A 389 -3.54 -9.31 0.37
CA ASN A 389 -3.13 -9.58 1.75
C ASN A 389 -3.45 -11.02 2.25
N ASP A 390 -3.62 -11.99 1.36
CA ASP A 390 -3.97 -13.38 1.70
C ASP A 390 -2.75 -14.29 2.01
N GLY A 391 -1.53 -13.84 1.71
CA GLY A 391 -0.31 -14.66 1.77
C GLY A 391 -0.27 -15.72 0.67
N ALA A 392 -0.95 -15.45 -0.45
CA ALA A 392 -1.26 -16.39 -1.52
C ALA A 392 -0.34 -16.23 -2.75
N ASP A 393 -0.21 -17.33 -3.49
CA ASP A 393 0.50 -17.40 -4.78
C ASP A 393 -0.48 -17.01 -5.90
N LEU A 394 -0.35 -15.79 -6.44
CA LEU A 394 -1.21 -15.26 -7.50
C LEU A 394 -1.03 -15.98 -8.84
N ASP A 395 0.11 -16.66 -9.06
CA ASP A 395 0.32 -17.45 -10.27
C ASP A 395 -0.52 -18.74 -10.26
N ASN A 396 -1.18 -19.06 -9.14
CA ASN A 396 -2.16 -20.14 -9.06
C ASN A 396 -3.58 -19.59 -9.33
N PRO A 397 -4.27 -20.01 -10.42
CA PRO A 397 -5.59 -19.48 -10.80
C PRO A 397 -6.72 -19.62 -9.78
N VAL A 398 -6.53 -20.36 -8.67
CA VAL A 398 -7.49 -20.40 -7.56
C VAL A 398 -7.42 -19.15 -6.65
N ASN A 399 -6.31 -18.41 -6.71
CA ASN A 399 -6.02 -17.21 -5.93
C ASN A 399 -6.14 -15.93 -6.78
N ALA A 400 -7.04 -15.92 -7.76
CA ALA A 400 -7.23 -14.78 -8.64
C ALA A 400 -7.51 -13.50 -7.83
N ASN A 401 -6.75 -12.44 -8.14
CA ASN A 401 -6.90 -11.09 -7.60
C ASN A 401 -7.16 -10.15 -8.78
N PHE A 402 -8.08 -9.20 -8.61
CA PHE A 402 -8.46 -8.23 -9.63
C PHE A 402 -8.37 -6.80 -9.06
N PRO A 403 -7.96 -5.79 -9.85
CA PRO A 403 -7.40 -5.92 -11.19
C PRO A 403 -6.08 -6.72 -11.24
N ASN A 404 -5.77 -7.22 -12.43
CA ASN A 404 -4.48 -7.80 -12.80
C ASN A 404 -4.18 -7.37 -14.23
N ASP A 405 -2.92 -7.45 -14.64
CA ASP A 405 -2.50 -7.17 -16.01
C ASP A 405 -2.19 -8.44 -16.82
N GLN A 406 -2.36 -9.63 -16.24
CA GLN A 406 -2.00 -10.91 -16.87
C GLN A 406 -3.11 -11.96 -16.77
N VAL A 407 -3.94 -12.03 -17.82
CA VAL A 407 -5.04 -13.00 -17.89
C VAL A 407 -4.48 -14.42 -18.05
N ASN A 408 -4.76 -15.31 -17.07
CA ASN A 408 -4.29 -16.69 -17.01
C ASN A 408 -2.75 -16.85 -17.09
N ASN A 409 -2.00 -15.96 -16.42
CA ASN A 409 -0.52 -15.90 -16.48
C ASN A 409 0.01 -15.72 -17.92
N GLY A 410 -0.78 -15.09 -18.78
CA GLY A 410 -0.38 -14.71 -20.13
C GLY A 410 0.57 -13.50 -20.15
N PRO A 411 0.88 -12.96 -21.34
CA PRO A 411 1.57 -11.68 -21.47
C PRO A 411 0.80 -10.55 -20.77
N GLU A 412 1.52 -9.52 -20.33
CA GLU A 412 0.93 -8.27 -19.84
C GLU A 412 -0.02 -7.66 -20.88
N ILE A 413 -1.21 -7.24 -20.46
CA ILE A 413 -2.20 -6.56 -21.33
C ILE A 413 -1.79 -5.13 -21.67
N ALA A 414 -0.87 -4.54 -20.88
CA ALA A 414 -0.34 -3.20 -21.02
C ALA A 414 1.00 -3.08 -20.27
N ASP A 415 1.95 -2.28 -20.75
CA ASP A 415 3.32 -2.18 -20.20
C ASP A 415 3.48 -1.11 -19.11
N ASN A 416 2.36 -0.69 -18.50
CA ASN A 416 2.27 0.43 -17.55
C ASN A 416 1.82 0.04 -16.13
N VAL A 417 1.55 -1.24 -15.85
CA VAL A 417 1.11 -1.71 -14.52
C VAL A 417 2.30 -2.14 -13.67
N ILE A 418 2.29 -1.84 -12.36
CA ILE A 418 3.24 -2.41 -11.39
C ILE A 418 2.44 -3.01 -10.23
N THR A 419 2.50 -4.33 -10.07
CA THR A 419 1.85 -5.04 -8.95
C THR A 419 2.84 -5.22 -7.79
N VAL A 420 2.48 -4.73 -6.60
CA VAL A 420 3.43 -4.54 -5.49
C VAL A 420 3.11 -5.41 -4.28
N GLY A 421 4.09 -6.23 -3.87
CA GLY A 421 4.08 -7.00 -2.62
C GLY A 421 4.65 -6.23 -1.42
N ALA A 422 4.31 -6.67 -0.20
CA ALA A 422 4.66 -6.00 1.05
C ALA A 422 5.90 -6.58 1.75
N LEU A 423 6.71 -5.69 2.32
CA LEU A 423 7.88 -6.00 3.14
C LEU A 423 7.65 -5.67 4.62
N ASN A 424 8.29 -6.45 5.48
CA ASN A 424 8.51 -6.14 6.89
C ASN A 424 9.75 -5.24 7.06
N PRO A 425 9.85 -4.46 8.16
CA PRO A 425 11.03 -3.65 8.52
C PRO A 425 12.29 -4.46 8.89
N LYS A 426 12.24 -5.79 8.80
CA LYS A 426 13.29 -6.70 9.27
C LYS A 426 13.96 -7.42 8.11
N TYR A 427 15.27 -7.22 7.95
CA TYR A 427 16.06 -7.99 7.00
C TYR A 427 16.17 -9.47 7.41
N GLY A 428 16.26 -10.38 6.44
CA GLY A 428 16.42 -11.82 6.64
C GLY A 428 15.23 -12.64 6.14
N SER A 429 14.99 -13.81 6.73
CA SER A 429 13.95 -14.75 6.28
C SER A 429 12.52 -14.24 6.46
N GLU A 430 12.31 -13.23 7.30
CA GLU A 430 11.01 -12.59 7.55
C GLU A 430 10.84 -11.30 6.72
N LEU A 431 11.70 -11.04 5.72
CA LEU A 431 11.69 -9.79 4.94
C LEU A 431 10.37 -9.56 4.18
N VAL A 432 9.79 -10.58 3.56
CA VAL A 432 8.46 -10.49 2.95
C VAL A 432 7.40 -10.64 4.03
N ALA A 433 6.40 -9.75 4.02
CA ALA A 433 5.31 -9.80 4.98
C ALA A 433 4.50 -11.11 4.81
N SER A 434 4.16 -11.78 5.91
CA SER A 434 3.50 -13.11 5.86
C SER A 434 2.08 -13.09 5.26
N TYR A 435 1.48 -11.90 5.16
CA TYR A 435 0.23 -11.65 4.45
C TYR A 435 0.43 -11.22 3.00
N SER A 436 1.63 -10.83 2.56
CA SER A 436 1.81 -10.40 1.17
C SER A 436 1.48 -11.54 0.23
N ASN A 437 0.57 -11.28 -0.71
CA ASN A 437 0.50 -12.08 -1.92
C ASN A 437 1.82 -11.96 -2.70
N TYR A 438 2.12 -13.00 -3.46
CA TYR A 438 3.35 -13.16 -4.22
C TYR A 438 3.07 -13.92 -5.51
N GLY A 439 3.97 -13.88 -6.48
CA GLY A 439 3.81 -14.56 -7.76
C GLY A 439 4.94 -14.17 -8.69
N LYS A 440 5.63 -15.14 -9.28
CA LYS A 440 6.75 -14.89 -10.20
C LYS A 440 6.29 -14.13 -11.45
N ILE A 441 5.04 -14.34 -11.84
CA ILE A 441 4.40 -13.75 -13.00
C ILE A 441 3.59 -12.52 -12.56
N ASN A 442 2.66 -12.68 -11.61
CA ASN A 442 1.66 -11.66 -11.25
C ASN A 442 2.07 -10.67 -10.13
N VAL A 443 3.32 -10.68 -9.65
CA VAL A 443 3.86 -9.65 -8.73
C VAL A 443 5.19 -9.14 -9.26
N ASP A 444 5.30 -7.83 -9.47
CA ASP A 444 6.49 -7.25 -10.08
C ASP A 444 7.64 -7.06 -9.09
N ILE A 445 7.35 -6.47 -7.93
CA ILE A 445 8.35 -5.98 -6.97
C ILE A 445 7.78 -5.94 -5.55
N PHE A 446 8.65 -5.95 -4.53
CA PHE A 446 8.25 -5.74 -3.14
C PHE A 446 8.67 -4.35 -2.62
N ALA A 447 7.87 -3.76 -1.75
CA ALA A 447 8.15 -2.46 -1.11
C ALA A 447 7.68 -2.44 0.35
N PRO A 448 8.13 -1.47 1.18
CA PRO A 448 7.70 -1.33 2.58
C PRO A 448 6.18 -1.34 2.74
N GLY A 449 5.66 -2.25 3.56
CA GLY A 449 4.20 -2.42 3.70
C GLY A 449 3.71 -2.94 5.05
N THR A 450 4.58 -3.20 6.02
CA THR A 450 4.20 -3.53 7.41
C THR A 450 4.47 -2.34 8.33
N ASP A 451 3.55 -2.06 9.26
CA ASP A 451 3.66 -0.99 10.25
C ASP A 451 4.12 0.34 9.62
N ILE A 452 3.43 0.77 8.56
CA ILE A 452 3.73 2.03 7.88
C ILE A 452 2.94 3.14 8.58
N TYR A 453 3.66 4.08 9.19
CA TYR A 453 3.07 5.24 9.84
C TYR A 453 2.71 6.31 8.78
N SER A 454 1.46 6.76 8.76
CA SER A 454 1.01 7.81 7.83
C SER A 454 -0.26 8.51 8.31
N THR A 455 -0.69 9.51 7.54
CA THR A 455 -1.85 10.37 7.79
C THR A 455 -3.15 9.58 7.96
N TYR A 456 -4.01 10.01 8.87
CA TYR A 456 -5.32 9.44 9.19
C TYR A 456 -6.35 10.57 9.32
N PRO A 457 -7.64 10.35 9.03
CA PRO A 457 -8.65 11.40 9.11
C PRO A 457 -8.68 12.12 10.46
N ASN A 458 -9.05 13.39 10.44
CA ASN A 458 -9.10 14.30 11.61
C ASN A 458 -7.72 14.72 12.16
N ASN A 459 -6.72 14.89 11.29
CA ASN A 459 -5.34 15.30 11.63
C ASN A 459 -4.63 14.32 12.59
N ASP A 460 -4.85 13.02 12.40
CA ASP A 460 -4.23 11.97 13.20
C ASP A 460 -3.25 11.14 12.35
N TYR A 461 -2.47 10.26 12.97
CA TYR A 461 -1.42 9.50 12.29
C TYR A 461 -1.28 8.11 12.92
N GLU A 462 -1.37 7.05 12.11
CA GLU A 462 -1.39 5.67 12.61
C GLU A 462 -0.58 4.71 11.72
N TYR A 463 -0.15 3.60 12.31
CA TYR A 463 0.49 2.49 11.62
C TYR A 463 -0.55 1.60 10.93
N SER A 464 -0.42 1.41 9.61
CA SER A 464 -1.21 0.42 8.86
C SER A 464 -0.32 -0.63 8.17
N PRO A 465 -0.67 -1.92 8.23
CA PRO A 465 -0.03 -2.98 7.46
C PRO A 465 -0.87 -3.37 6.22
N GLY A 466 -0.23 -3.45 5.06
CA GLY A 466 -0.83 -4.00 3.84
C GLY A 466 0.05 -3.84 2.61
N THR A 467 -0.21 -4.65 1.56
CA THR A 467 0.24 -4.30 0.20
C THR A 467 -0.31 -2.94 -0.25
N SER A 468 -1.43 -2.53 0.33
CA SER A 468 -2.03 -1.20 0.22
C SER A 468 -1.12 -0.04 0.65
N MET A 469 -0.08 -0.29 1.47
CA MET A 469 0.94 0.69 1.87
C MET A 469 2.23 0.54 1.04
N ALA A 470 2.45 -0.64 0.46
CA ALA A 470 3.56 -0.91 -0.46
C ALA A 470 3.34 -0.33 -1.86
N ALA A 471 2.10 -0.39 -2.39
CA ALA A 471 1.72 0.25 -3.64
C ALA A 471 2.00 1.77 -3.65
N PRO A 472 1.50 2.59 -2.69
CA PRO A 472 1.78 4.02 -2.65
C PRO A 472 3.25 4.33 -2.41
N SER A 473 3.97 3.48 -1.70
CA SER A 473 5.43 3.57 -1.58
C SER A 473 6.11 3.53 -2.95
N VAL A 474 5.70 2.63 -3.85
CA VAL A 474 6.20 2.55 -5.24
C VAL A 474 5.65 3.68 -6.12
N ALA A 475 4.39 4.07 -5.95
CA ALA A 475 3.81 5.22 -6.66
C ALA A 475 4.56 6.52 -6.34
N GLY A 476 4.96 6.72 -5.08
CA GLY A 476 5.85 7.80 -4.67
C GLY A 476 7.22 7.73 -5.33
N VAL A 477 7.85 6.55 -5.42
CA VAL A 477 9.13 6.38 -6.18
C VAL A 477 8.94 6.72 -7.66
N ALA A 478 7.84 6.30 -8.28
CA ALA A 478 7.52 6.66 -9.66
C ALA A 478 7.31 8.17 -9.82
N ALA A 479 6.60 8.82 -8.89
CA ALA A 479 6.37 10.26 -8.90
C ALA A 479 7.67 11.05 -8.73
N LEU A 480 8.57 10.58 -7.87
CA LEU A 480 9.91 11.15 -7.69
C LEU A 480 10.74 11.07 -8.97
N VAL A 481 10.70 9.93 -9.66
CA VAL A 481 11.36 9.75 -10.97
C VAL A 481 10.76 10.65 -12.04
N MET A 482 9.43 10.68 -12.19
CA MET A 482 8.75 11.52 -13.19
C MET A 482 8.91 13.02 -12.91
N SER A 483 8.92 13.43 -11.63
CA SER A 483 9.16 14.81 -11.21
C SER A 483 10.56 15.29 -11.61
N GLN A 484 11.60 14.45 -11.46
CA GLN A 484 12.97 14.78 -11.86
C GLN A 484 13.26 14.57 -13.36
N TYR A 485 12.53 13.68 -14.03
CA TYR A 485 12.74 13.27 -15.43
C TYR A 485 11.40 13.19 -16.21
N PRO A 486 10.71 14.33 -16.43
CA PRO A 486 9.31 14.35 -16.89
C PRO A 486 9.08 13.81 -18.31
N SER A 487 10.14 13.73 -19.13
CA SER A 487 10.11 13.16 -20.48
C SER A 487 10.12 11.63 -20.52
N LEU A 488 10.26 10.94 -19.38
CA LEU A 488 10.18 9.48 -19.32
C LEU A 488 8.73 9.02 -19.45
N THR A 489 8.55 7.93 -20.19
CA THR A 489 7.25 7.27 -20.34
C THR A 489 6.90 6.39 -19.14
N ALA A 490 5.62 6.09 -18.93
CA ALA A 490 5.16 5.15 -17.89
C ALA A 490 5.88 3.79 -18.03
N ALA A 491 5.93 3.23 -19.24
CA ALA A 491 6.67 2.00 -19.54
C ALA A 491 8.17 2.08 -19.23
N GLN A 492 8.82 3.23 -19.48
CA GLN A 492 10.21 3.44 -19.06
C GLN A 492 10.35 3.50 -17.55
N VAL A 493 9.41 4.13 -16.83
CA VAL A 493 9.41 4.22 -15.37
C VAL A 493 9.17 2.85 -14.72
N LYS A 494 8.22 2.02 -15.23
CA LYS A 494 8.08 0.60 -14.86
C LYS A 494 9.43 -0.10 -14.99
N LYS A 495 10.02 -0.09 -16.19
CA LYS A 495 11.31 -0.74 -16.46
C LYS A 495 12.45 -0.22 -15.56
N ILE A 496 12.50 1.09 -15.28
CA ILE A 496 13.48 1.67 -14.36
C ILE A 496 13.32 1.09 -12.95
N ILE A 497 12.11 1.12 -12.37
CA ILE A 497 11.86 0.63 -11.01
C ILE A 497 12.23 -0.85 -10.89
N LEU A 498 11.76 -1.69 -11.82
CA LEU A 498 12.00 -3.14 -11.78
C LEU A 498 13.46 -3.52 -12.05
N GLN A 499 14.15 -2.81 -12.96
CA GLN A 499 15.55 -3.12 -13.27
C GLN A 499 16.53 -2.55 -12.24
N SER A 500 16.23 -1.41 -11.62
CA SER A 500 17.09 -0.74 -10.62
C SER A 500 16.87 -1.19 -9.17
N GLY A 501 15.78 -1.92 -8.88
CA GLY A 501 15.50 -2.46 -7.55
C GLY A 501 16.67 -3.26 -6.95
N LEU A 502 16.73 -3.29 -5.61
CA LEU A 502 17.81 -3.93 -4.87
C LEU A 502 17.57 -5.45 -4.82
N PRO A 503 18.49 -6.29 -5.34
CA PRO A 503 18.34 -7.74 -5.30
C PRO A 503 18.68 -8.28 -3.90
N ILE A 504 17.92 -9.27 -3.46
CA ILE A 504 18.12 -9.98 -2.18
C ILE A 504 18.28 -11.47 -2.49
N LYS A 505 19.38 -12.10 -2.04
CA LYS A 505 19.64 -13.53 -2.30
C LYS A 505 19.15 -14.43 -1.16
N THR A 506 19.00 -13.85 0.03
CA THR A 506 18.48 -14.52 1.22
C THR A 506 17.05 -15.02 0.97
N LYS A 507 16.78 -16.30 1.24
CA LYS A 507 15.43 -16.87 1.10
C LYS A 507 14.49 -16.33 2.18
N VAL A 508 13.27 -16.01 1.77
CA VAL A 508 12.19 -15.50 2.61
C VAL A 508 11.12 -16.57 2.84
N VAL A 509 10.43 -16.52 3.98
CA VAL A 509 9.28 -17.37 4.31
C VAL A 509 8.04 -16.84 3.59
N LEU A 510 7.24 -17.74 3.03
CA LEU A 510 6.06 -17.37 2.24
C LEU A 510 4.74 -17.68 2.97
N GLY A 511 3.84 -16.71 2.99
CA GLY A 511 2.49 -16.88 3.53
C GLY A 511 2.44 -17.18 5.03
N LYS A 512 1.22 -17.34 5.56
CA LYS A 512 1.00 -17.69 6.97
C LYS A 512 1.21 -19.19 7.19
N ASN A 513 2.17 -19.56 8.04
CA ASN A 513 2.40 -20.92 8.56
C ASN A 513 2.65 -22.04 7.51
N THR A 514 3.10 -21.70 6.30
CA THR A 514 3.23 -22.70 5.21
C THR A 514 4.48 -23.58 5.30
N GLY A 515 5.51 -23.14 6.03
CA GLY A 515 6.85 -23.75 6.02
C GLY A 515 7.62 -23.60 4.70
N LYS A 516 7.06 -22.91 3.70
CA LYS A 516 7.70 -22.67 2.40
C LYS A 516 8.69 -21.51 2.50
N SER A 517 9.78 -21.59 1.72
CA SER A 517 10.69 -20.47 1.52
C SER A 517 11.25 -20.44 0.10
N ALA A 518 11.48 -19.23 -0.40
CA ALA A 518 11.91 -18.95 -1.77
C ALA A 518 12.82 -17.72 -1.84
N SER A 519 13.62 -17.55 -2.89
CA SER A 519 14.28 -16.28 -3.20
C SER A 519 13.32 -15.35 -3.93
N LEU A 520 13.60 -14.04 -3.97
CA LEU A 520 12.68 -13.07 -4.57
C LEU A 520 12.41 -13.35 -6.06
N ASP A 521 13.39 -13.86 -6.82
CA ASP A 521 13.25 -14.22 -8.25
C ASP A 521 12.41 -15.50 -8.51
N GLU A 522 12.07 -16.23 -7.45
CA GLU A 522 11.08 -17.31 -7.47
C GLU A 522 9.65 -16.81 -7.20
N ILE A 523 9.47 -15.56 -6.74
CA ILE A 523 8.18 -15.03 -6.23
C ILE A 523 7.81 -13.60 -6.69
N SER A 524 8.64 -12.95 -7.50
CA SER A 524 8.30 -11.74 -8.25
C SER A 524 9.09 -11.61 -9.55
N THR A 525 8.54 -10.88 -10.53
CA THR A 525 9.12 -10.68 -11.86
C THR A 525 10.50 -10.00 -11.83
N SER A 526 10.70 -9.03 -10.93
CA SER A 526 11.98 -8.32 -10.79
C SER A 526 13.01 -9.05 -9.92
N GLY A 527 12.55 -9.93 -9.02
CA GLY A 527 13.38 -10.58 -8.00
C GLY A 527 14.02 -9.60 -6.99
N LYS A 528 13.39 -8.45 -6.75
CA LYS A 528 13.98 -7.30 -6.03
C LYS A 528 13.01 -6.62 -5.08
N ILE A 529 13.57 -5.74 -4.24
CA ILE A 529 12.83 -4.71 -3.50
C ILE A 529 13.00 -3.34 -4.16
N ALA A 530 11.99 -2.47 -4.03
CA ALA A 530 12.00 -1.12 -4.58
C ALA A 530 13.13 -0.25 -3.98
N ASN A 531 13.75 0.60 -4.80
CA ASN A 531 14.82 1.49 -4.35
C ASN A 531 14.85 2.83 -5.12
N ALA A 532 14.48 3.91 -4.44
CA ALA A 532 14.36 5.26 -5.00
C ALA A 532 15.70 5.82 -5.48
N TYR A 533 16.78 5.59 -4.72
CA TYR A 533 18.12 6.05 -5.07
C TYR A 533 18.59 5.43 -6.40
N ASN A 534 18.51 4.10 -6.51
CA ASN A 534 18.88 3.39 -7.73
C ASN A 534 17.98 3.77 -8.93
N ALA A 535 16.67 3.95 -8.69
CA ALA A 535 15.72 4.35 -9.71
C ALA A 535 16.09 5.71 -10.32
N LEU A 536 16.42 6.72 -9.49
CA LEU A 536 16.86 8.03 -9.98
C LEU A 536 18.23 7.95 -10.71
N VAL A 537 19.18 7.15 -10.22
CA VAL A 537 20.46 6.93 -10.92
C VAL A 537 20.21 6.33 -12.32
N MET A 538 19.34 5.33 -12.44
CA MET A 538 19.03 4.70 -13.72
C MET A 538 18.22 5.63 -14.63
N ALA A 539 17.20 6.32 -14.10
CA ALA A 539 16.42 7.33 -14.81
C ALA A 539 17.30 8.43 -15.42
N SER A 540 18.32 8.90 -14.70
CA SER A 540 19.26 9.91 -15.21
C SER A 540 19.99 9.46 -16.48
N LYS A 541 20.34 8.17 -16.57
CA LYS A 541 21.05 7.58 -17.72
C LYS A 541 20.09 7.35 -18.90
N VAL A 542 18.85 6.94 -18.63
CA VAL A 542 17.80 6.76 -19.65
C VAL A 542 17.42 8.10 -20.26
N ALA A 543 17.14 9.12 -19.43
CA ALA A 543 16.82 10.48 -19.86
C ALA A 543 17.97 11.13 -20.65
N ALA A 544 19.23 10.81 -20.31
CA ALA A 544 20.41 11.24 -21.07
C ALA A 544 20.69 10.41 -22.34
N GLY A 545 19.85 9.43 -22.69
CA GLY A 545 20.02 8.55 -23.86
C GLY A 545 21.19 7.57 -23.76
N GLN A 546 21.79 7.40 -22.58
CA GLN A 546 22.92 6.50 -22.33
C GLN A 546 22.47 5.04 -22.16
N ILE A 547 21.23 4.82 -21.73
CA ILE A 547 20.56 3.52 -21.65
C ILE A 547 19.29 3.60 -22.48
N LYS A 548 18.99 2.55 -23.25
CA LYS A 548 17.70 2.33 -23.91
C LYS A 548 16.97 1.19 -23.20
N LEU A 549 15.65 1.33 -23.05
CA LEU A 549 14.74 0.42 -22.36
C LEU A 549 13.55 0.06 -23.26
#